data_AF-A0AAD5Q6R9-F1
#
_entry.id   AF-A0AAD5Q6R9-F1
#
_cell.length_a   1.000
_cell.length_b   1.000
_cell.length_c   1.000
_cell.angle_alpha   90.00
_cell.angle_beta   90.00
_cell.angle_gamma   90.00
#
_symmetry.space_group_name_H-M   'P 1'
#
loop_
_entity.id
_entity.type
_entity.pdbx_description
1 polymer ?
#
loop_
_entity_poly.entity_id
_entity_poly.type
_entity_poly.pdbx_seq_one_letter_code
_entity_poly.pdbx_strand_id
1 'polypeptide(L)'
;MTAAPVADAHYAAAETPKNRLDARFDTVTDPQQSKSKQTLTAKGKLVSISKLFSYADSIDKLLMAVGTVGALTAGLSEPIQIVLFGDMLNSFNPSVPPQPGQFRKNINEASRNFAIVGAAVVVCCFIQVATWSVTASRQAKRIRSAYVSSILNKEIGWFDVNEPMQLSTRVADSTVTIQEGMGRKVGDGLHFFSMAVSGITIGLIKGWELALILLAFTPFIAFTAFLAMKVLSTATQAGIESMEKALNAAYVTFLDASKAADQKTGLIGGVAFGVSQGVMFFNLALLFHIGGIWIEDGRIQFEDMFMVLMVIMVSMMGVGIAAQTMGDQAKAKKAASRIFSIIDRVPEIDSTSTNGDKLPQDGAIVEQGTHDQLMALPNGVYKALVARQMGVH
;
A
#
# COMPACT_ATOMS: atom_id res chain seq x y z
N MET A 1 34.95 -43.15 53.20
CA MET A 1 34.17 -43.67 52.07
C MET A 1 34.09 -42.56 51.03
N THR A 2 34.95 -42.65 50.04
CA THR A 2 35.12 -41.70 48.94
C THR A 2 34.00 -41.91 47.91
N ALA A 3 33.31 -40.83 47.55
CA ALA A 3 32.29 -40.84 46.49
C ALA A 3 32.97 -40.99 45.12
N ALA A 4 32.49 -41.93 44.31
CA ALA A 4 32.95 -42.14 42.94
C ALA A 4 32.43 -41.03 42.02
N PRO A 5 33.22 -40.56 41.03
CA PRO A 5 32.78 -39.58 40.06
C PRO A 5 31.87 -40.24 39.00
N VAL A 6 30.79 -39.55 38.65
CA VAL A 6 29.88 -39.90 37.56
C VAL A 6 30.64 -39.72 36.24
N ALA A 7 30.65 -40.76 35.41
CA ALA A 7 31.30 -40.74 34.10
C ALA A 7 30.61 -39.74 33.17
N ASP A 8 31.40 -38.88 32.53
CA ASP A 8 30.96 -37.95 31.49
C ASP A 8 30.26 -38.71 30.35
N ALA A 9 28.95 -38.52 30.23
CA ALA A 9 28.20 -38.94 29.06
C ALA A 9 28.63 -38.07 27.87
N HIS A 10 29.53 -38.61 27.04
CA HIS A 10 29.85 -38.06 25.73
C HIS A 10 28.55 -37.93 24.91
N TYR A 11 27.99 -36.73 24.83
CA TYR A 11 27.01 -36.41 23.80
C TYR A 11 27.75 -36.40 22.47
N ALA A 12 27.62 -37.48 21.70
CA ALA A 12 27.96 -37.46 20.29
C ALA A 12 26.92 -36.56 19.61
N ALA A 13 27.33 -35.35 19.21
CA ALA A 13 26.55 -34.55 18.30
C ALA A 13 26.41 -35.36 17.01
N ALA A 14 25.22 -35.91 16.76
CA ALA A 14 24.92 -36.56 15.50
C ALA A 14 24.94 -35.47 14.42
N GLU A 15 25.99 -35.43 13.61
CA GLU A 15 25.96 -34.66 12.36
C GLU A 15 24.81 -35.20 11.52
N THR A 16 23.89 -34.30 11.18
CA THR A 16 22.78 -34.61 10.28
C THR A 16 23.40 -35.06 8.95
N PRO A 17 23.13 -36.28 8.47
CA PRO A 17 23.70 -36.73 7.21
C PRO A 17 23.24 -35.77 6.12
N LYS A 18 24.20 -35.25 5.33
CA LYS A 18 23.91 -34.44 4.14
C LYS A 18 22.99 -35.25 3.23
N ASN A 19 21.72 -34.91 3.26
CA ASN A 19 20.68 -35.65 2.57
C ASN A 19 20.82 -35.33 1.08
N ARG A 20 20.87 -36.33 0.20
CA ARG A 20 20.99 -36.12 -1.27
C ARG A 20 19.81 -35.35 -1.88
N LEU A 21 18.79 -35.02 -1.09
CA LEU A 21 17.74 -34.06 -1.42
C LEU A 21 18.26 -32.62 -1.58
N ASP A 22 19.49 -32.32 -1.14
CA ASP A 22 20.18 -31.04 -1.41
C ASP A 22 20.35 -30.75 -2.92
N ALA A 23 20.15 -31.73 -3.81
CA ALA A 23 20.16 -31.49 -5.25
C ALA A 23 18.90 -30.78 -5.80
N ARG A 24 17.86 -30.60 -4.98
CA ARG A 24 16.64 -29.85 -5.37
C ARG A 24 16.35 -28.61 -4.52
N PHE A 25 17.07 -28.43 -3.42
CA PHE A 25 17.06 -27.16 -2.71
C PHE A 25 18.18 -26.31 -3.30
N ASP A 26 17.89 -25.05 -3.65
CA ASP A 26 18.89 -24.10 -4.10
C ASP A 26 20.01 -24.05 -3.05
N THR A 27 21.11 -24.77 -3.28
CA THR A 27 22.26 -24.80 -2.39
C THR A 27 22.81 -23.39 -2.27
N VAL A 28 22.67 -22.79 -1.10
CA VAL A 28 23.34 -21.53 -0.76
C VAL A 28 24.81 -21.87 -0.56
N THR A 29 25.61 -21.65 -1.60
CA THR A 29 27.06 -21.94 -1.66
C THR A 29 27.93 -21.08 -0.73
N ASP A 30 27.35 -20.22 0.11
CA ASP A 30 28.13 -19.30 0.96
C ASP A 30 27.41 -18.97 2.29
N PRO A 31 27.91 -19.44 3.46
CA PRO A 31 27.36 -19.11 4.77
C PRO A 31 27.43 -17.61 5.12
N GLN A 32 28.32 -16.83 4.48
CA GLN A 32 28.38 -15.38 4.68
C GLN A 32 27.38 -14.60 3.80
N GLN A 33 26.76 -15.23 2.79
CA GLN A 33 25.60 -14.67 2.09
C GLN A 33 24.29 -14.84 2.86
N SER A 34 24.30 -15.57 3.99
CA SER A 34 23.13 -15.76 4.85
C SER A 34 22.73 -14.51 5.64
N LYS A 35 23.52 -13.43 5.63
CA LYS A 35 23.09 -12.13 6.17
C LYS A 35 22.70 -11.20 5.02
N SER A 36 21.40 -11.04 4.83
CA SER A 36 20.77 -10.08 3.92
C SER A 36 21.03 -10.33 2.42
N LYS A 37 20.33 -11.31 1.84
CA LYS A 37 19.72 -11.27 0.48
C LYS A 37 19.35 -12.70 0.00
N GLN A 38 18.36 -13.31 0.62
CA GLN A 38 17.36 -14.04 -0.18
C GLN A 38 16.13 -13.16 -0.33
N THR A 39 16.28 -12.19 -1.22
CA THR A 39 15.16 -11.72 -2.02
C THR A 39 14.71 -12.94 -2.82
N LEU A 40 13.83 -13.78 -2.26
CA LEU A 40 13.12 -14.78 -3.04
C LEU A 40 12.56 -14.05 -4.25
N THR A 41 13.08 -14.43 -5.39
CA THR A 41 12.90 -13.90 -6.73
C THR A 41 11.48 -14.16 -7.23
N ALA A 42 10.47 -13.72 -6.49
CA ALA A 42 9.26 -13.24 -7.13
C ALA A 42 9.68 -11.98 -7.89
N LYS A 43 10.07 -12.13 -9.18
CA LYS A 43 10.07 -11.05 -10.17
C LYS A 43 8.94 -10.12 -9.78
N GLY A 44 9.23 -8.84 -9.50
CA GLY A 44 8.34 -7.84 -8.90
C GLY A 44 7.03 -7.58 -9.65
N LYS A 45 6.22 -8.62 -9.83
CA LYS A 45 4.88 -8.60 -10.38
C LYS A 45 3.99 -8.22 -9.23
N LEU A 46 3.54 -6.97 -9.27
CA LEU A 46 2.44 -6.48 -8.46
C LEU A 46 1.25 -7.42 -8.70
N VAL A 47 0.61 -7.85 -7.61
CA VAL A 47 -0.63 -8.61 -7.70
C VAL A 47 -1.69 -7.71 -8.35
N SER A 48 -2.50 -8.28 -9.23
CA SER A 48 -3.67 -7.59 -9.77
C SER A 48 -4.60 -7.14 -8.64
N ILE A 49 -5.31 -6.02 -8.80
CA ILE A 49 -6.30 -5.54 -7.82
C ILE A 49 -7.33 -6.64 -7.53
N SER A 50 -7.78 -7.37 -8.55
CA SER A 50 -8.74 -8.46 -8.36
C SER A 50 -8.20 -9.58 -7.46
N LYS A 51 -6.92 -9.96 -7.62
CA LYS A 51 -6.30 -10.98 -6.76
C LYS A 51 -6.00 -10.44 -5.36
N LEU A 52 -5.78 -9.12 -5.20
CA LEU A 52 -5.69 -8.47 -3.87
C LEU A 52 -7.00 -8.63 -3.07
N PHE A 53 -8.16 -8.49 -3.73
CA PHE A 53 -9.48 -8.68 -3.14
C PHE A 53 -10.04 -10.11 -3.26
N SER A 54 -9.18 -11.12 -3.47
CA SER A 54 -9.61 -12.51 -3.67
C SER A 54 -10.31 -13.15 -2.48
N TYR A 55 -10.07 -12.65 -1.26
CA TYR A 55 -10.66 -13.16 -0.01
C TYR A 55 -12.00 -12.50 0.35
N ALA A 56 -12.56 -11.66 -0.54
CA ALA A 56 -13.83 -10.98 -0.36
C ALA A 56 -15.03 -11.93 -0.48
N ASP A 57 -15.90 -11.94 0.54
CA ASP A 57 -17.20 -12.62 0.48
C ASP A 57 -18.28 -11.73 -0.17
N SER A 58 -19.52 -12.23 -0.22
CA SER A 58 -20.66 -11.48 -0.78
C SER A 58 -21.00 -10.20 0.00
N ILE A 59 -20.79 -10.20 1.32
CA ILE A 59 -21.02 -9.03 2.18
C ILE A 59 -19.94 -7.98 1.92
N ASP A 60 -18.68 -8.40 1.82
CA ASP A 60 -17.54 -7.57 1.48
C ASP A 60 -17.74 -6.90 0.11
N LYS A 61 -18.26 -7.64 -0.88
CA LYS A 61 -18.61 -7.08 -2.20
C LYS A 61 -19.71 -6.02 -2.12
N LEU A 62 -20.76 -6.26 -1.32
CA LEU A 62 -21.82 -5.28 -1.09
C LEU A 62 -21.28 -4.03 -0.38
N LEU A 63 -20.47 -4.20 0.65
CA LEU A 63 -19.84 -3.11 1.40
C LEU A 63 -18.91 -2.28 0.50
N MET A 64 -18.12 -2.91 -0.37
CA MET A 64 -17.29 -2.21 -1.36
C MET A 64 -18.14 -1.43 -2.36
N ALA A 65 -19.26 -1.98 -2.83
CA ALA A 65 -20.16 -1.27 -3.74
C ALA A 65 -20.78 -0.04 -3.08
N VAL A 66 -21.33 -0.18 -1.87
CA VAL A 66 -21.91 0.92 -1.09
C VAL A 66 -20.86 1.97 -0.77
N GLY A 67 -19.66 1.55 -0.36
CA GLY A 67 -18.53 2.45 -0.07
C GLY A 67 -18.02 3.20 -1.30
N THR A 68 -18.08 2.58 -2.48
CA THR A 68 -17.71 3.22 -3.74
C THR A 68 -18.71 4.31 -4.09
N VAL A 69 -20.01 4.05 -3.97
CA VAL A 69 -21.04 5.06 -4.19
C VAL A 69 -20.86 6.22 -3.20
N GLY A 70 -20.68 5.92 -1.91
CA GLY A 70 -20.42 6.94 -0.88
C GLY A 70 -19.16 7.77 -1.15
N ALA A 71 -18.09 7.16 -1.65
CA ALA A 71 -16.86 7.87 -2.01
C ALA A 71 -17.06 8.81 -3.21
N LEU A 72 -17.76 8.33 -4.24
CA LEU A 72 -18.04 9.13 -5.43
C LEU A 72 -18.95 10.32 -5.10
N THR A 73 -20.00 10.12 -4.27
CA THR A 73 -20.89 11.20 -3.85
C THR A 73 -20.21 12.18 -2.90
N ALA A 74 -19.39 11.70 -1.98
CA ALA A 74 -18.58 12.57 -1.12
C ALA A 74 -17.62 13.44 -1.95
N GLY A 75 -16.99 12.90 -3.00
CA GLY A 75 -16.10 13.70 -3.85
C GLY A 75 -16.78 14.79 -4.68
N LEU A 76 -18.10 14.70 -4.90
CA LEU A 76 -18.86 15.77 -5.55
C LEU A 76 -19.10 16.97 -4.63
N SER A 77 -18.91 16.81 -3.32
CA SER A 77 -19.31 17.83 -2.36
C SER A 77 -18.51 19.12 -2.47
N GLU A 78 -17.19 19.01 -2.67
CA GLU A 78 -16.30 20.16 -2.77
C GLU A 78 -16.64 21.05 -3.98
N PRO A 79 -16.78 20.52 -5.22
CA PRO A 79 -17.25 21.33 -6.35
C PRO A 79 -18.66 21.90 -6.16
N ILE A 80 -19.59 21.14 -5.58
CA ILE A 80 -20.95 21.63 -5.29
C ILE A 80 -20.89 22.79 -4.30
N GLN A 81 -20.07 22.67 -3.25
CA GLN A 81 -19.86 23.71 -2.26
C GLN A 81 -19.38 25.02 -2.89
N ILE A 82 -18.47 24.93 -3.86
CA ILE A 82 -17.94 26.11 -4.57
C ILE A 82 -19.00 26.76 -5.45
N VAL A 83 -19.85 25.97 -6.12
CA VAL A 83 -20.97 26.51 -6.90
C VAL A 83 -21.97 27.24 -5.98
N LEU A 84 -22.35 26.62 -4.85
CA LEU A 84 -23.23 27.26 -3.87
C LEU A 84 -22.62 28.55 -3.30
N PHE A 85 -21.29 28.58 -3.12
CA PHE A 85 -20.58 29.79 -2.71
C PHE A 85 -20.63 30.87 -3.80
N GLY A 86 -20.52 30.50 -5.08
CA GLY A 86 -20.69 31.42 -6.21
C GLY A 86 -22.09 32.06 -6.26
N ASP A 87 -23.14 31.27 -6.02
CA ASP A 87 -24.53 31.78 -5.95
C ASP A 87 -24.70 32.77 -4.78
N MET A 88 -24.03 32.49 -3.66
CA MET A 88 -23.99 33.40 -2.51
C MET A 88 -23.27 34.70 -2.85
N LEU A 89 -22.13 34.65 -3.55
CA LEU A 89 -21.41 35.85 -4.01
C LEU A 89 -22.28 36.70 -4.95
N ASN A 90 -22.98 36.09 -5.91
CA ASN A 90 -23.88 36.80 -6.82
C ASN A 90 -25.01 37.52 -6.06
N SER A 91 -25.44 36.97 -4.93
CA SER A 91 -26.45 37.61 -4.09
C SER A 91 -25.96 38.89 -3.41
N PHE A 92 -24.65 39.00 -3.13
CA PHE A 92 -24.04 40.23 -2.58
C PHE A 92 -23.71 41.27 -3.64
N ASN A 93 -23.53 40.85 -4.89
CA ASN A 93 -23.19 41.71 -6.01
C ASN A 93 -24.17 41.53 -7.19
N PRO A 94 -25.48 41.77 -7.01
CA PRO A 94 -26.46 41.46 -8.03
C PRO A 94 -26.27 42.35 -9.27
N SER A 95 -26.32 41.75 -10.46
CA SER A 95 -26.21 42.47 -11.73
C SER A 95 -27.38 43.43 -12.01
N VAL A 96 -28.46 43.34 -11.21
CA VAL A 96 -29.69 44.14 -11.33
C VAL A 96 -30.03 44.73 -9.95
N PRO A 97 -30.52 45.98 -9.85
CA PRO A 97 -30.90 46.58 -8.57
C PRO A 97 -31.87 45.68 -7.79
N PRO A 98 -31.56 45.31 -6.54
CA PRO A 98 -32.32 44.30 -5.81
C PRO A 98 -33.71 44.82 -5.42
N GLN A 99 -34.74 44.02 -5.67
CA GLN A 99 -36.07 44.23 -5.11
C GLN A 99 -36.05 44.03 -3.58
N PRO A 100 -36.88 44.76 -2.81
CA PRO A 100 -36.93 44.60 -1.35
C PRO A 100 -37.25 43.15 -0.96
N GLY A 101 -36.36 42.51 -0.18
CA GLY A 101 -36.53 41.15 0.31
C GLY A 101 -35.90 40.03 -0.54
N GLN A 102 -35.52 40.29 -1.80
CA GLN A 102 -34.90 39.26 -2.65
C GLN A 102 -33.54 38.80 -2.12
N PHE A 103 -32.75 39.73 -1.57
CA PHE A 103 -31.45 39.44 -0.96
C PHE A 103 -31.56 38.40 0.18
N ARG A 104 -32.51 38.61 1.11
CA ARG A 104 -32.75 37.68 2.23
C ARG A 104 -33.23 36.31 1.73
N LYS A 105 -34.05 36.29 0.68
CA LYS A 105 -34.54 35.03 0.09
C LYS A 105 -33.40 34.21 -0.52
N ASN A 106 -32.53 34.84 -1.31
CA ASN A 106 -31.39 34.17 -1.95
C ASN A 106 -30.40 33.63 -0.90
N ILE A 107 -30.09 34.40 0.14
CA ILE A 107 -29.20 33.95 1.22
C ILE A 107 -29.80 32.77 1.98
N ASN A 108 -31.10 32.82 2.32
CA ASN A 108 -31.77 31.72 3.01
C ASN A 108 -31.79 30.45 2.15
N GLU A 109 -31.94 30.59 0.83
CA GLU A 109 -31.89 29.48 -0.12
C GLU A 109 -30.49 28.87 -0.23
N ALA A 110 -29.45 29.70 -0.39
CA ALA A 110 -28.06 29.24 -0.41
C ALA A 110 -27.69 28.53 0.91
N SER A 111 -28.01 29.15 2.05
CA SER A 111 -27.73 28.59 3.38
C SER A 111 -28.45 27.25 3.62
N ARG A 112 -29.71 27.13 3.18
CA ARG A 112 -30.45 25.86 3.21
C ARG A 112 -29.78 24.79 2.37
N ASN A 113 -29.33 25.12 1.16
CA ASN A 113 -28.64 24.18 0.28
C ASN A 113 -27.30 23.74 0.87
N PHE A 114 -26.51 24.65 1.46
CA PHE A 114 -25.30 24.31 2.21
C PHE A 114 -25.57 23.34 3.35
N ALA A 115 -26.63 23.56 4.14
CA ALA A 115 -26.99 22.68 5.24
C ALA A 115 -27.38 21.27 4.76
N ILE A 116 -28.15 21.17 3.66
CA ILE A 116 -28.55 19.88 3.06
C ILE A 116 -27.33 19.12 2.54
N VAL A 117 -26.45 19.79 1.79
CA VAL A 117 -25.21 19.18 1.26
C VAL A 117 -24.32 18.75 2.42
N GLY A 118 -24.12 19.59 3.44
CA GLY A 118 -23.33 19.26 4.61
C GLY A 118 -23.84 18.02 5.34
N ALA A 119 -25.16 17.92 5.56
CA ALA A 119 -25.77 16.73 6.16
C ALA A 119 -25.57 15.47 5.29
N ALA A 120 -25.73 15.59 3.97
CA ALA A 120 -25.52 14.48 3.04
C ALA A 120 -24.05 14.01 3.03
N VAL A 121 -23.09 14.94 3.08
CA VAL A 121 -21.65 14.65 3.12
C VAL A 121 -21.26 13.90 4.37
N VAL A 122 -21.78 14.30 5.54
CA VAL A 122 -21.52 13.59 6.81
C VAL A 122 -21.90 12.12 6.68
N VAL A 123 -23.09 11.84 6.14
CA VAL A 123 -23.58 10.48 5.94
C VAL A 123 -22.73 9.73 4.90
N CYS A 124 -22.46 10.34 3.74
CA CYS A 124 -21.69 9.70 2.67
C CYS A 124 -20.24 9.39 3.08
N CYS A 125 -19.55 10.34 3.72
CA CYS A 125 -18.20 10.15 4.24
C CYS A 125 -18.15 9.08 5.33
N PHE A 126 -19.14 9.05 6.23
CA PHE A 126 -19.22 8.01 7.25
C PHE A 126 -19.39 6.62 6.60
N ILE A 127 -20.33 6.48 5.66
CA ILE A 127 -20.56 5.23 4.94
C ILE A 127 -19.29 4.80 4.20
N GLN A 128 -18.67 5.70 3.43
CA GLN A 128 -17.42 5.46 2.71
C GLN A 128 -16.35 4.88 3.65
N VAL A 129 -16.02 5.60 4.73
CA VAL A 129 -14.92 5.20 5.62
C VAL A 129 -15.26 3.91 6.35
N ALA A 130 -16.50 3.76 6.84
CA ALA A 130 -16.94 2.60 7.58
C ALA A 130 -16.91 1.33 6.70
N THR A 131 -17.51 1.35 5.52
CA THR A 131 -17.62 0.15 4.67
C THR A 131 -16.27 -0.31 4.15
N TRP A 132 -15.41 0.62 3.72
CA TRP A 132 -14.04 0.28 3.26
C TRP A 132 -13.17 -0.25 4.42
N SER A 133 -13.28 0.34 5.62
CA SER A 133 -12.50 -0.11 6.78
C SER A 133 -12.96 -1.48 7.28
N VAL A 134 -14.27 -1.72 7.35
CA VAL A 134 -14.85 -3.01 7.76
C VAL A 134 -14.47 -4.12 6.78
N THR A 135 -14.61 -3.87 5.47
CA THR A 135 -14.26 -4.85 4.43
C THR A 135 -12.79 -5.22 4.47
N ALA A 136 -11.91 -4.23 4.62
CA ALA A 136 -10.48 -4.48 4.73
C ALA A 136 -10.12 -5.29 5.98
N SER A 137 -10.74 -5.00 7.13
CA SER A 137 -10.50 -5.76 8.37
C SER A 137 -10.94 -7.23 8.25
N ARG A 138 -12.12 -7.47 7.66
CA ARG A 138 -12.65 -8.83 7.42
C ARG A 138 -11.72 -9.65 6.52
N GLN A 139 -11.30 -9.08 5.39
CA GLN A 139 -10.40 -9.75 4.46
C GLN A 139 -9.00 -9.93 5.05
N ALA A 140 -8.46 -8.93 5.74
CA ALA A 140 -7.16 -9.03 6.40
C ALA A 140 -7.14 -10.15 7.45
N LYS A 141 -8.23 -10.35 8.20
CA LYS A 141 -8.38 -11.50 9.13
C LYS A 141 -8.27 -12.84 8.40
N ARG A 142 -8.96 -12.99 7.26
CA ARG A 142 -8.91 -14.22 6.44
C ARG A 142 -7.53 -14.46 5.86
N ILE A 143 -6.93 -13.43 5.28
CA ILE A 143 -5.57 -13.48 4.71
C ILE A 143 -4.57 -13.86 5.80
N ARG A 144 -4.65 -13.24 6.98
CA ARG A 144 -3.76 -13.56 8.11
C ARG A 144 -3.92 -15.02 8.56
N SER A 145 -5.16 -15.51 8.67
CA SER A 145 -5.42 -16.91 9.03
C SER A 145 -4.84 -17.88 8.01
N ALA A 146 -5.08 -17.64 6.72
CA ALA A 146 -4.54 -18.47 5.64
C ALA A 146 -3.01 -18.41 5.59
N TYR A 147 -2.43 -17.23 5.85
CA TYR A 147 -0.99 -17.05 5.86
C TYR A 147 -0.32 -17.81 7.00
N VAL A 148 -0.83 -17.67 8.23
CA VAL A 148 -0.31 -18.41 9.40
C VAL A 148 -0.49 -19.91 9.21
N SER A 149 -1.66 -20.36 8.76
CA SER A 149 -1.90 -21.79 8.49
C SER A 149 -0.92 -22.34 7.44
N SER A 150 -0.64 -21.59 6.39
CA SER A 150 0.29 -22.01 5.34
C SER A 150 1.74 -22.06 5.80
N ILE A 151 2.13 -21.15 6.71
CA ILE A 151 3.45 -21.17 7.37
C ILE A 151 3.60 -22.42 8.24
N LEU A 152 2.61 -22.75 9.06
CA LEU A 152 2.65 -23.89 9.97
C LEU A 152 2.76 -25.25 9.26
N ASN A 153 2.30 -25.31 8.00
CA ASN A 153 2.36 -26.51 7.17
C ASN A 153 3.62 -26.58 6.29
N LYS A 154 4.59 -25.66 6.45
CA LYS A 154 5.85 -25.74 5.69
C LYS A 154 6.78 -26.80 6.26
N GLU A 155 7.54 -27.40 5.37
CA GLU A 155 8.60 -28.36 5.69
C GLU A 155 9.73 -27.70 6.49
N ILE A 156 10.45 -28.49 7.29
CA ILE A 156 11.54 -28.00 8.17
C ILE A 156 12.62 -27.26 7.36
N GLY A 157 12.97 -27.76 6.18
CA GLY A 157 13.94 -27.12 5.29
C GLY A 157 13.54 -25.70 4.84
N TRP A 158 12.24 -25.36 4.85
CA TRP A 158 11.81 -23.98 4.60
C TRP A 158 12.15 -23.05 5.77
N PHE A 159 12.11 -23.55 7.00
CA PHE A 159 12.49 -22.79 8.20
C PHE A 159 14.01 -22.66 8.36
N ASP A 160 14.79 -23.61 7.82
CA ASP A 160 16.26 -23.50 7.81
C ASP A 160 16.76 -22.31 6.98
N VAL A 161 16.02 -21.93 5.94
CA VAL A 161 16.32 -20.76 5.08
C VAL A 161 15.56 -19.49 5.45
N ASN A 162 14.59 -19.57 6.37
CA ASN A 162 13.79 -18.41 6.81
C ASN A 162 13.91 -18.20 8.32
N GLU A 163 14.50 -17.08 8.74
CA GLU A 163 14.64 -16.73 10.15
C GLU A 163 13.29 -16.75 10.91
N PRO A 164 13.09 -17.69 11.86
CA PRO A 164 11.82 -17.84 12.56
C PRO A 164 11.44 -16.60 13.38
N MET A 165 12.43 -15.90 13.93
CA MET A 165 12.24 -14.71 14.77
C MET A 165 11.67 -13.52 13.97
N GLN A 166 12.01 -13.40 12.68
CA GLN A 166 11.47 -12.34 11.83
C GLN A 166 10.09 -12.68 11.28
N LEU A 167 9.71 -13.95 11.25
CA LEU A 167 8.51 -14.41 10.55
C LEU A 167 7.23 -13.89 11.22
N SER A 168 7.18 -13.87 12.54
CA SER A 168 6.04 -13.33 13.30
C SER A 168 5.82 -11.84 13.00
N THR A 169 6.88 -11.03 13.07
CA THR A 169 6.85 -9.60 12.73
C THR A 169 6.45 -9.40 11.26
N ARG A 170 7.02 -10.20 10.35
CA ARG A 170 6.71 -10.14 8.91
C ARG A 170 5.23 -10.44 8.63
N VAL A 171 4.63 -11.39 9.34
CA VAL A 171 3.20 -11.70 9.27
C VAL A 171 2.35 -10.51 9.73
N ALA A 172 2.69 -9.91 10.87
CA ALA A 172 1.97 -8.74 11.38
C ALA A 172 2.06 -7.56 10.38
N ASP A 173 3.28 -7.13 10.03
CA ASP A 173 3.50 -5.93 9.22
C ASP A 173 2.94 -6.06 7.80
N SER A 174 3.15 -7.21 7.16
CA SER A 174 2.68 -7.42 5.78
C SER A 174 1.15 -7.49 5.71
N THR A 175 0.49 -8.09 6.72
CA THR A 175 -0.98 -8.13 6.75
C THR A 175 -1.59 -6.76 7.07
N VAL A 176 -0.97 -5.97 7.94
CA VAL A 176 -1.38 -4.58 8.20
C VAL A 176 -1.20 -3.72 6.94
N THR A 177 -0.06 -3.83 6.25
CA THR A 177 0.18 -3.09 4.99
C THR A 177 -0.89 -3.41 3.93
N ILE A 178 -1.28 -4.68 3.80
CA ILE A 178 -2.37 -5.10 2.90
C ILE A 178 -3.71 -4.50 3.35
N GLN A 179 -4.02 -4.55 4.65
CA GLN A 179 -5.24 -4.00 5.22
C GLN A 179 -5.37 -2.49 4.95
N GLU A 180 -4.31 -1.73 5.18
CA GLU A 180 -4.31 -0.28 4.94
C GLU A 180 -4.52 0.06 3.46
N GLY A 181 -3.88 -0.67 2.55
CA GLY A 181 -4.01 -0.43 1.12
C GLY A 181 -5.33 -0.91 0.50
N MET A 182 -6.02 -1.87 1.13
CA MET A 182 -7.35 -2.34 0.72
C MET A 182 -8.49 -1.54 1.37
N GLY A 183 -8.23 -0.84 2.47
CA GLY A 183 -9.23 -0.15 3.27
C GLY A 183 -9.47 1.28 2.81
N ARG A 184 -9.46 2.21 3.79
CA ARG A 184 -9.79 3.62 3.59
C ARG A 184 -9.11 4.25 2.38
N LYS A 185 -7.84 3.92 2.10
CA LYS A 185 -7.06 4.51 1.00
C LYS A 185 -7.70 4.29 -0.38
N VAL A 186 -8.42 3.18 -0.58
CA VAL A 186 -9.17 2.94 -1.83
C VAL A 186 -10.35 3.90 -1.93
N GLY A 187 -11.09 4.06 -0.84
CA GLY A 187 -12.19 5.03 -0.76
C GLY A 187 -11.70 6.46 -0.98
N ASP A 188 -10.61 6.86 -0.31
CA ASP A 188 -10.00 8.19 -0.49
C ASP A 188 -9.57 8.41 -1.95
N GLY A 189 -8.95 7.40 -2.59
CA GLY A 189 -8.59 7.47 -4.01
C GLY A 189 -9.80 7.68 -4.93
N LEU A 190 -10.92 6.98 -4.68
CA LEU A 190 -12.17 7.14 -5.44
C LEU A 190 -12.82 8.50 -5.20
N HIS A 191 -12.81 8.99 -3.95
CA HIS A 191 -13.28 10.32 -3.58
C HIS A 191 -12.51 11.38 -4.37
N PHE A 192 -11.18 11.40 -4.26
CA PHE A 192 -10.37 12.41 -4.93
C PHE A 192 -10.42 12.31 -6.46
N PHE A 193 -10.60 11.11 -7.01
CA PHE A 193 -10.87 10.93 -8.43
C PHE A 193 -12.20 11.57 -8.84
N SER A 194 -13.28 11.32 -8.10
CA SER A 194 -14.59 11.95 -8.33
C SER A 194 -14.51 13.47 -8.25
N MET A 195 -13.82 13.99 -7.23
CA MET A 195 -13.60 15.43 -7.03
C MET A 195 -12.86 16.06 -8.22
N ALA A 196 -11.79 15.42 -8.70
CA ALA A 196 -11.03 15.92 -9.85
C ALA A 196 -11.86 15.94 -11.13
N VAL A 197 -12.58 14.85 -11.43
CA VAL A 197 -13.41 14.75 -12.65
C VAL A 197 -14.55 15.76 -12.61
N SER A 198 -15.29 15.80 -11.50
CA SER A 198 -16.44 16.69 -11.37
C SER A 198 -16.06 18.16 -11.33
N GLY A 199 -14.98 18.52 -10.65
CA GLY A 199 -14.53 19.90 -10.62
C GLY A 199 -13.97 20.37 -11.96
N ILE A 200 -13.16 19.57 -12.68
CA ILE A 200 -12.76 19.92 -14.05
C ILE A 200 -13.98 20.10 -14.95
N THR A 201 -14.97 19.22 -14.84
CA THR A 201 -16.23 19.30 -15.60
C THR A 201 -16.99 20.59 -15.30
N ILE A 202 -17.20 20.91 -14.02
CA ILE A 202 -17.91 22.14 -13.61
C ILE A 202 -17.13 23.40 -14.04
N GLY A 203 -15.81 23.40 -13.91
CA GLY A 203 -14.96 24.51 -14.37
C GLY A 203 -15.08 24.76 -15.87
N LEU A 204 -15.06 23.70 -16.68
CA LEU A 204 -15.25 23.80 -18.13
C LEU A 204 -16.65 24.29 -18.52
N ILE A 205 -17.69 23.92 -17.77
CA ILE A 205 -19.07 24.39 -18.01
C ILE A 205 -19.21 25.87 -17.67
N LYS A 206 -18.66 26.32 -16.54
CA LYS A 206 -18.80 27.70 -16.05
C LYS A 206 -17.94 28.71 -16.80
N GLY A 207 -16.72 28.32 -17.19
CA GLY A 207 -15.82 29.22 -17.91
C GLY A 207 -14.69 28.45 -18.57
N TRP A 208 -14.96 27.93 -19.77
CA TRP A 208 -14.03 27.07 -20.50
C TRP A 208 -12.69 27.76 -20.82
N GLU A 209 -12.69 29.06 -21.15
CA GLU A 209 -11.46 29.80 -21.49
C GLU A 209 -10.52 29.90 -20.27
N LEU A 210 -11.04 30.33 -19.11
CA LEU A 210 -10.27 30.38 -17.85
C LEU A 210 -9.85 28.99 -17.38
N ALA A 211 -10.74 28.01 -17.54
CA ALA A 211 -10.47 26.63 -17.15
C ALA A 211 -9.31 26.02 -17.94
N LEU A 212 -9.26 26.26 -19.26
CA LEU A 212 -8.16 25.80 -20.11
C LEU A 212 -6.82 26.45 -19.73
N ILE A 213 -6.83 27.75 -19.39
CA ILE A 213 -5.63 28.43 -18.90
C ILE A 213 -5.12 27.73 -17.64
N LEU A 214 -5.98 27.50 -16.63
CA LEU A 214 -5.58 26.82 -15.40
C LEU A 214 -5.12 25.37 -15.63
N LEU A 215 -5.79 24.63 -16.52
CA LEU A 215 -5.38 23.28 -16.90
C LEU A 215 -4.02 23.27 -17.59
N ALA A 216 -3.67 24.29 -18.38
CA ALA A 216 -2.36 24.38 -19.04
C ALA A 216 -1.19 24.49 -18.05
N PHE A 217 -1.42 25.03 -16.84
CA PHE A 217 -0.40 25.07 -15.78
C PHE A 217 -0.34 23.79 -14.92
N THR A 218 -1.31 22.89 -15.07
CA THR A 218 -1.37 21.62 -14.32
C THR A 218 -0.12 20.75 -14.51
N PRO A 219 0.41 20.54 -15.75
CA PRO A 219 1.63 19.76 -15.95
C PRO A 219 2.84 20.35 -15.23
N PHE A 220 2.92 21.69 -15.13
CA PHE A 220 4.02 22.36 -14.45
C PHE A 220 3.97 22.10 -12.94
N ILE A 221 2.81 22.28 -12.32
CA ILE A 221 2.59 22.00 -10.89
C ILE A 221 2.81 20.51 -10.59
N ALA A 222 2.35 19.62 -11.47
CA ALA A 222 2.57 18.18 -11.33
C ALA A 222 4.05 17.82 -11.42
N PHE A 223 4.80 18.46 -12.32
CA PHE A 223 6.24 18.23 -12.49
C PHE A 223 7.05 18.69 -11.27
N THR A 224 6.75 19.87 -10.71
CA THR A 224 7.43 20.36 -9.50
C THR A 224 7.09 19.50 -8.28
N ALA A 225 5.84 19.06 -8.14
CA ALA A 225 5.43 18.13 -7.08
C ALA A 225 6.11 16.76 -7.22
N PHE A 226 6.25 16.25 -8.45
CA PHE A 226 6.97 15.01 -8.73
C PHE A 226 8.45 15.10 -8.35
N LEU A 227 9.12 16.19 -8.71
CA LEU A 227 10.51 16.44 -8.31
C LEU A 227 10.65 16.47 -6.79
N ALA A 228 9.76 17.18 -6.08
CA ALA A 228 9.77 17.23 -4.62
C ALA A 228 9.58 15.84 -3.97
N MET A 229 8.62 15.05 -4.46
CA MET A 229 8.41 13.68 -3.98
C MET A 229 9.62 12.77 -4.25
N LYS A 230 10.25 12.90 -5.43
CA LYS A 230 11.43 12.11 -5.78
C LYS A 230 12.60 12.42 -4.85
N VAL A 231 12.85 13.70 -4.59
CA VAL A 231 13.92 14.18 -3.70
C VAL A 231 13.70 13.66 -2.27
N LEU A 232 12.46 13.73 -1.76
CA LEU A 232 12.13 13.21 -0.44
C LEU A 232 12.31 11.68 -0.36
N SER A 233 11.81 10.93 -1.36
CA SER A 233 11.95 9.48 -1.39
C SER A 233 13.42 9.03 -1.44
N THR A 234 14.28 9.73 -2.17
CA THR A 234 15.72 9.43 -2.20
C THR A 234 16.40 9.71 -0.87
N ALA A 235 16.02 10.76 -0.15
CA ALA A 235 16.52 11.02 1.21
C ALA A 235 16.11 9.90 2.18
N THR A 236 14.83 9.52 2.18
CA THR A 236 14.34 8.48 3.09
C THR A 236 15.06 7.15 2.87
N GLN A 237 15.32 6.79 1.60
CA GLN A 237 16.02 5.54 1.29
C GLN A 237 17.50 5.59 1.69
N ALA A 238 18.19 6.71 1.45
CA ALA A 238 19.58 6.89 1.89
C ALA A 238 19.72 6.83 3.43
N GLY A 239 18.75 7.39 4.17
CA GLY A 239 18.72 7.34 5.63
C GLY A 239 18.42 5.94 6.21
N ILE A 240 17.62 5.12 5.53
CA ILE A 240 17.37 3.73 5.96
C ILE A 240 18.62 2.87 5.73
N GLU A 241 19.27 3.01 4.57
CA GLU A 241 20.48 2.25 4.24
C GLU A 241 21.68 2.57 5.15
N SER A 242 21.74 3.79 5.72
CA SER A 242 22.77 4.17 6.70
C SER A 242 22.52 3.57 8.10
N MET A 243 21.25 3.42 8.50
CA MET A 243 20.85 2.84 9.80
C MET A 243 21.04 1.32 9.87
N GLU A 244 20.92 0.60 8.74
CA GLU A 244 20.97 -0.87 8.70
C GLU A 244 22.39 -1.44 8.96
N LYS A 245 23.43 -0.60 8.97
CA LYS A 245 24.83 -0.99 9.18
C LYS A 245 25.41 -0.29 10.42
N ALA A 246 25.26 -0.85 11.63
CA ALA A 246 25.84 -0.19 12.81
C ALA A 246 26.66 -1.09 13.76
N LEU A 247 27.96 -0.77 13.83
CA LEU A 247 28.88 -0.89 14.96
C LEU A 247 29.33 0.54 15.31
N ASN A 248 29.31 0.91 16.60
CA ASN A 248 29.28 2.28 17.14
C ASN A 248 30.29 3.33 16.60
N ALA A 249 31.49 2.94 16.14
CA ALA A 249 32.47 3.92 15.60
C ALA A 249 32.21 4.29 14.14
N ALA A 250 31.75 3.33 13.34
CA ALA A 250 31.29 3.60 11.98
C ALA A 250 30.00 4.45 11.97
N TYR A 251 29.19 4.33 13.03
CA TYR A 251 27.95 5.06 13.23
C TYR A 251 28.14 6.58 13.18
N VAL A 252 29.18 7.13 13.84
CA VAL A 252 29.43 8.60 13.83
C VAL A 252 29.82 9.08 12.43
N THR A 253 30.66 8.32 11.72
CA THR A 253 31.05 8.64 10.34
C THR A 253 29.87 8.54 9.36
N PHE A 254 28.98 7.57 9.56
CA PHE A 254 27.75 7.45 8.79
C PHE A 254 26.73 8.56 9.12
N LEU A 255 26.69 9.04 10.37
CA LEU A 255 25.85 10.18 10.75
C LEU A 255 26.27 11.47 10.05
N ASP A 256 27.57 11.75 9.93
CA ASP A 256 28.03 12.94 9.21
C ASP A 256 27.77 12.85 7.71
N ALA A 257 27.93 11.66 7.12
CA ALA A 257 27.58 11.40 5.72
C ALA A 257 26.07 11.53 5.47
N SER A 258 25.23 10.99 6.36
CA SER A 258 23.77 11.13 6.30
C SER A 258 23.36 12.58 6.48
N LYS A 259 23.95 13.31 7.44
CA LYS A 259 23.68 14.72 7.68
C LYS A 259 24.00 15.59 6.46
N ALA A 260 25.14 15.39 5.81
CA ALA A 260 25.49 16.13 4.61
C ALA A 260 24.54 15.82 3.43
N ALA A 261 24.16 14.55 3.27
CA ALA A 261 23.19 14.12 2.25
C ALA A 261 21.80 14.71 2.52
N ASP A 262 21.33 14.65 3.76
CA ASP A 262 20.04 15.18 4.20
C ASP A 262 19.99 16.70 4.10
N GLN A 263 21.08 17.40 4.42
CA GLN A 263 21.17 18.86 4.25
C GLN A 263 21.08 19.28 2.77
N LYS A 264 21.83 18.62 1.88
CA LYS A 264 21.78 18.91 0.44
C LYS A 264 20.40 18.59 -0.14
N THR A 265 19.84 17.45 0.26
CA THR A 265 18.53 16.99 -0.20
C THR A 265 17.40 17.86 0.36
N GLY A 266 17.52 18.29 1.61
CA GLY A 266 16.62 19.24 2.25
C GLY A 266 16.65 20.62 1.59
N LEU A 267 17.83 21.12 1.20
CA LEU A 267 17.94 22.38 0.45
C LEU A 267 17.30 22.26 -0.94
N ILE A 268 17.64 21.21 -1.71
CA ILE A 268 17.06 20.97 -3.03
C ILE A 268 15.54 20.79 -2.94
N GLY A 269 15.08 20.01 -1.95
CA GLY A 269 13.66 19.77 -1.69
C GLY A 269 12.92 21.04 -1.29
N GLY A 270 13.51 21.87 -0.43
CA GLY A 270 12.98 23.16 -0.03
C GLY A 270 12.86 24.14 -1.19
N VAL A 271 13.90 24.25 -2.04
CA VAL A 271 13.85 25.08 -3.25
C VAL A 271 12.79 24.56 -4.23
N ALA A 272 12.73 23.26 -4.47
CA ALA A 272 11.73 22.66 -5.36
C ALA A 272 10.30 22.92 -4.87
N PHE A 273 10.07 22.78 -3.55
CA PHE A 273 8.78 23.08 -2.92
C PHE A 273 8.44 24.57 -3.03
N GLY A 274 9.39 25.47 -2.76
CA GLY A 274 9.22 26.91 -2.89
C GLY A 274 8.88 27.35 -4.32
N VAL A 275 9.55 26.79 -5.33
CA VAL A 275 9.23 27.02 -6.75
C VAL A 275 7.84 26.52 -7.08
N SER A 276 7.46 25.33 -6.61
CA SER A 276 6.11 24.77 -6.80
C SER A 276 5.03 25.68 -6.23
N GLN A 277 5.23 26.16 -5.00
CA GLN A 277 4.28 27.04 -4.32
C GLN A 277 4.24 28.43 -4.98
N GLY A 278 5.38 28.94 -5.42
CA GLY A 278 5.49 30.21 -6.15
C GLY A 278 4.71 30.17 -7.46
N VAL A 279 4.85 29.10 -8.25
CA VAL A 279 4.11 28.97 -9.52
C VAL A 279 2.60 28.94 -9.31
N MET A 280 2.13 28.33 -8.21
CA MET A 280 0.70 28.38 -7.86
C MET A 280 0.22 29.82 -7.65
N PHE A 281 0.98 30.67 -6.95
CA PHE A 281 0.63 32.08 -6.75
C PHE A 281 0.78 32.92 -8.02
N PHE A 282 1.77 32.65 -8.87
CA PHE A 282 1.87 33.31 -10.18
C PHE A 282 0.70 32.95 -11.09
N ASN A 283 0.26 31.69 -11.07
CA ASN A 283 -0.92 31.25 -11.80
C ASN A 283 -2.18 31.98 -11.30
N LEU A 284 -2.35 32.11 -9.99
CA LEU A 284 -3.43 32.88 -9.38
C LEU A 284 -3.39 34.36 -9.82
N ALA A 285 -2.22 34.98 -9.78
CA ALA A 285 -2.04 36.37 -10.20
C ALA A 285 -2.35 36.58 -11.69
N LEU A 286 -1.91 35.66 -12.56
CA LEU A 286 -2.21 35.69 -13.99
C LEU A 286 -3.71 35.55 -14.24
N LEU A 287 -4.39 34.65 -13.51
CA LEU A 287 -5.83 34.46 -13.66
C LEU A 287 -6.60 35.72 -13.25
N PHE A 288 -6.24 36.36 -12.13
CA PHE A 288 -6.88 37.61 -11.73
C PHE A 288 -6.59 38.75 -12.70
N HIS A 289 -5.40 38.78 -13.31
CA HIS A 289 -5.06 39.80 -14.31
C HIS A 289 -5.89 39.64 -15.59
N ILE A 290 -5.90 38.44 -16.18
CA ILE A 290 -6.67 38.15 -17.40
C ILE A 290 -8.18 38.24 -17.12
N GLY A 291 -8.62 37.64 -16.02
CA GLY A 291 -10.02 37.65 -15.62
C GLY A 291 -10.52 39.06 -15.30
N GLY A 292 -9.69 39.92 -14.70
CA GLY A 292 -10.01 41.34 -14.50
C GLY A 292 -10.28 42.07 -15.81
N ILE A 293 -9.44 41.87 -16.83
CA ILE A 293 -9.65 42.45 -18.17
C ILE A 293 -10.95 41.91 -18.79
N TRP A 294 -11.25 40.61 -18.66
CA TRP A 294 -12.48 40.03 -19.20
C TRP A 294 -13.76 40.45 -18.46
N ILE A 295 -13.64 40.77 -17.17
CA ILE A 295 -14.72 41.38 -16.39
C ILE A 295 -14.96 42.82 -16.86
N GLU A 296 -13.91 43.58 -17.10
CA GLU A 296 -14.01 44.94 -17.66
C GLU A 296 -14.66 44.95 -19.04
N ASP A 297 -14.31 43.98 -19.89
CA ASP A 297 -14.93 43.76 -21.22
C ASP A 297 -16.37 43.20 -21.15
N GLY A 298 -16.87 42.86 -19.95
CA GLY A 298 -18.20 42.27 -19.76
C GLY A 298 -18.37 40.85 -20.33
N ARG A 299 -17.27 40.14 -20.63
CA ARG A 299 -17.30 38.78 -21.18
C ARG A 299 -17.61 37.73 -20.13
N ILE A 300 -17.14 37.95 -18.90
CA ILE A 300 -17.33 37.05 -17.76
C ILE A 300 -17.81 37.86 -16.54
N GLN A 301 -18.52 37.21 -15.63
CA GLN A 301 -18.80 37.80 -14.33
C GLN A 301 -17.75 37.39 -13.29
N PHE A 302 -17.61 38.18 -12.23
CA PHE A 302 -16.63 37.94 -11.17
C PHE A 302 -16.88 36.60 -10.47
N GLU A 303 -18.15 36.23 -10.31
CA GLU A 303 -18.59 35.02 -9.64
C GLU A 303 -18.19 33.79 -10.45
N ASP A 304 -18.37 33.82 -11.77
CA ASP A 304 -17.96 32.73 -12.67
C ASP A 304 -16.44 32.57 -12.68
N MET A 305 -15.69 33.68 -12.71
CA MET A 305 -14.23 33.65 -12.59
C MET A 305 -13.78 32.99 -11.27
N PHE A 306 -14.38 33.41 -10.15
CA PHE A 306 -14.05 32.90 -8.82
C PHE A 306 -14.41 31.41 -8.68
N MET A 307 -15.57 31.00 -9.18
CA MET A 307 -15.99 29.59 -9.20
C MET A 307 -15.01 28.74 -10.00
N VAL A 308 -14.66 29.14 -11.23
CA VAL A 308 -13.73 28.39 -12.07
C VAL A 308 -12.36 28.25 -11.40
N LEU A 309 -11.86 29.33 -10.79
CA LEU A 309 -10.61 29.33 -10.05
C LEU A 309 -10.62 28.31 -8.90
N MET A 310 -11.59 28.42 -7.99
CA MET A 310 -11.64 27.59 -6.79
C MET A 310 -11.88 26.12 -7.13
N VAL A 311 -12.78 25.84 -8.07
CA VAL A 311 -13.10 24.46 -8.47
C VAL A 311 -11.87 23.77 -9.06
N ILE A 312 -11.13 24.44 -9.94
CA ILE A 312 -9.95 23.82 -10.57
C ILE A 312 -8.81 23.66 -9.58
N MET A 313 -8.56 24.64 -8.69
CA MET A 313 -7.55 24.51 -7.65
C MET A 313 -7.80 23.29 -6.75
N VAL A 314 -9.05 23.14 -6.26
CA VAL A 314 -9.42 21.99 -5.41
C VAL A 314 -9.31 20.67 -6.19
N SER A 315 -9.75 20.65 -7.46
CA SER A 315 -9.62 19.48 -8.33
C SER A 315 -8.17 19.02 -8.50
N MET A 316 -7.25 19.97 -8.67
CA MET A 316 -5.82 19.71 -8.82
C MET A 316 -5.22 19.13 -7.53
N MET A 317 -5.63 19.61 -6.36
CA MET A 317 -5.27 18.98 -5.09
C MET A 317 -5.77 17.54 -5.01
N GLY A 318 -6.98 17.28 -5.50
CA GLY A 318 -7.55 15.94 -5.64
C GLY A 318 -6.66 14.99 -6.43
N VAL A 319 -6.21 15.41 -7.60
CA VAL A 319 -5.28 14.60 -8.43
C VAL A 319 -4.00 14.25 -7.66
N GLY A 320 -3.44 15.23 -6.93
CA GLY A 320 -2.23 15.02 -6.13
C GLY A 320 -2.40 13.97 -5.04
N ILE A 321 -3.49 14.06 -4.26
CA ILE A 321 -3.74 13.09 -3.17
C ILE A 321 -4.16 11.73 -3.75
N ALA A 322 -4.94 11.69 -4.82
CA ALA A 322 -5.27 10.44 -5.52
C ALA A 322 -4.00 9.69 -5.96
N ALA A 323 -3.01 10.39 -6.50
CA ALA A 323 -1.73 9.79 -6.87
C ALA A 323 -0.98 9.18 -5.67
N GLN A 324 -1.03 9.81 -4.48
CA GLN A 324 -0.46 9.25 -3.26
C GLN A 324 -1.15 7.94 -2.85
N THR A 325 -2.49 7.90 -2.92
CA THR A 325 -3.25 6.69 -2.61
C THR A 325 -2.91 5.52 -3.54
N MET A 326 -2.63 5.79 -4.83
CA MET A 326 -2.15 4.78 -5.78
C MET A 326 -0.78 4.20 -5.36
N GLY A 327 0.12 5.04 -4.83
CA GLY A 327 1.42 4.60 -4.30
C GLY A 327 1.27 3.64 -3.12
N ASP A 328 0.32 3.90 -2.23
CA ASP A 328 0.04 3.01 -1.10
C ASP A 328 -0.63 1.70 -1.53
N GLN A 329 -1.51 1.73 -2.53
CA GLN A 329 -2.02 0.50 -3.15
C GLN A 329 -0.90 -0.33 -3.80
N ALA A 330 0.10 0.30 -4.40
CA ALA A 330 1.26 -0.41 -4.96
C ALA A 330 2.06 -1.12 -3.86
N LYS A 331 2.26 -0.49 -2.70
CA LYS A 331 2.88 -1.12 -1.52
C LYS A 331 2.08 -2.34 -1.06
N ALA A 332 0.75 -2.23 -0.95
CA ALA A 332 -0.12 -3.33 -0.57
C ALA A 332 -0.09 -4.49 -1.58
N LYS A 333 -0.13 -4.21 -2.89
CA LYS A 333 0.01 -5.23 -3.95
C LYS A 333 1.36 -5.95 -3.88
N LYS A 334 2.44 -5.24 -3.55
CA LYS A 334 3.78 -5.84 -3.38
C LYS A 334 3.83 -6.75 -2.15
N ALA A 335 3.24 -6.31 -1.03
CA ALA A 335 3.13 -7.13 0.18
C ALA A 335 2.26 -8.39 -0.06
N ALA A 336 1.13 -8.22 -0.74
CA ALA A 336 0.24 -9.32 -1.12
C ALA A 336 0.92 -10.34 -2.06
N SER A 337 1.77 -9.88 -2.99
CA SER A 337 2.53 -10.79 -3.88
C SER A 337 3.37 -11.79 -3.11
N ARG A 338 4.08 -11.28 -2.09
CA ARG A 338 4.93 -12.10 -1.22
C ARG A 338 4.09 -13.06 -0.38
N ILE A 339 3.03 -12.58 0.27
CA ILE A 339 2.16 -13.43 1.09
C ILE A 339 1.50 -14.52 0.24
N PHE A 340 0.92 -14.16 -0.91
CA PHE A 340 0.25 -15.12 -1.78
C PHE A 340 1.23 -16.14 -2.38
N SER A 341 2.49 -15.78 -2.64
CA SER A 341 3.49 -16.77 -3.05
C SER A 341 3.79 -17.82 -1.98
N ILE A 342 3.68 -17.47 -0.69
CA ILE A 342 3.87 -18.42 0.41
C ILE A 342 2.61 -19.27 0.61
N ILE A 343 1.43 -18.63 0.52
CA ILE A 343 0.14 -19.32 0.63
C ILE A 343 -0.04 -20.33 -0.51
N ASP A 344 0.21 -19.92 -1.75
CA ASP A 344 0.01 -20.73 -2.96
C ASP A 344 1.08 -21.84 -3.11
N ARG A 345 2.17 -21.81 -2.33
CA ARG A 345 3.23 -22.84 -2.36
C ARG A 345 2.79 -24.11 -1.63
N VAL A 346 2.65 -25.20 -2.37
CA VAL A 346 2.44 -26.56 -1.82
C VAL A 346 3.79 -27.09 -1.29
N PRO A 347 3.87 -27.52 -0.01
CA PRO A 347 5.08 -28.13 0.54
C PRO A 347 5.31 -29.52 -0.06
N GLU A 348 6.57 -29.93 -0.20
CA GLU A 348 6.91 -31.27 -0.70
C GLU A 348 6.53 -32.36 0.30
N ILE A 349 6.62 -32.04 1.60
CA ILE A 349 6.16 -32.87 2.70
C ILE A 349 4.95 -32.17 3.33
N ASP A 350 3.75 -32.60 2.96
CA ASP A 350 2.50 -32.06 3.51
C ASP A 350 2.06 -32.83 4.76
N SER A 351 2.22 -32.20 5.92
CA SER A 351 1.79 -32.75 7.21
C SER A 351 0.28 -32.82 7.38
N THR A 352 -0.49 -32.13 6.54
CA THR A 352 -1.97 -32.15 6.57
C THR A 352 -2.58 -33.17 5.60
N SER A 353 -1.75 -33.75 4.72
CA SER A 353 -2.18 -34.79 3.80
C SER A 353 -2.53 -36.07 4.57
N THR A 354 -3.67 -36.67 4.22
CA THR A 354 -4.07 -37.99 4.72
C THR A 354 -3.57 -39.13 3.83
N ASN A 355 -2.82 -38.80 2.77
CA ASN A 355 -2.24 -39.79 1.87
C ASN A 355 -1.00 -40.41 2.51
N GLY A 356 -1.09 -41.69 2.85
CA GLY A 356 -0.01 -42.49 3.41
C GLY A 356 -0.54 -43.81 3.95
N ASP A 357 0.31 -44.83 3.96
CA ASP A 357 -0.03 -46.12 4.54
C ASP A 357 -0.14 -45.99 6.07
N LYS A 358 -1.33 -46.27 6.61
CA LYS A 358 -1.54 -46.31 8.07
C LYS A 358 -1.24 -47.72 8.56
N LEU A 359 -0.18 -47.84 9.36
CA LEU A 359 0.21 -49.14 9.94
C LEU A 359 -0.80 -49.57 11.02
N PRO A 360 -1.28 -50.83 11.01
CA PRO A 360 -2.30 -51.31 11.95
C PRO A 360 -1.77 -51.80 13.32
N GLN A 361 -0.46 -51.79 13.57
CA GLN A 361 0.15 -52.33 14.81
C GLN A 361 1.28 -51.45 15.36
N ASP A 362 1.60 -51.62 16.65
CA ASP A 362 2.69 -50.95 17.36
C ASP A 362 4.03 -51.18 16.64
N GLY A 363 4.64 -50.09 16.17
CA GLY A 363 5.86 -50.15 15.36
C GLY A 363 7.06 -50.70 16.14
N ALA A 364 7.80 -51.63 15.53
CA ALA A 364 9.11 -52.07 15.99
C ALA A 364 10.20 -51.44 15.12
N ILE A 365 11.35 -51.08 15.73
CA ILE A 365 12.52 -50.62 14.98
C ILE A 365 13.10 -51.83 14.24
N VAL A 366 13.00 -51.83 12.90
CA VAL A 366 13.48 -52.93 12.06
C VAL A 366 14.98 -52.80 11.77
N GLU A 367 15.48 -51.58 11.59
CA GLU A 367 16.89 -51.30 11.27
C GLU A 367 17.34 -50.00 11.95
N GLN A 368 18.57 -49.97 12.50
CA GLN A 368 19.15 -48.80 13.15
C GLN A 368 20.60 -48.60 12.66
N GLY A 369 20.91 -47.40 12.16
CA GLY A 369 22.23 -47.05 11.61
C GLY A 369 22.21 -45.72 10.87
N THR A 370 23.37 -45.26 10.40
CA THR A 370 23.47 -44.08 9.52
C THR A 370 23.03 -44.42 8.09
N HIS A 371 22.76 -43.40 7.25
CA HIS A 371 22.36 -43.61 5.84
C HIS A 371 23.30 -44.58 5.11
N ASP A 372 24.61 -44.37 5.21
CA ASP A 372 25.60 -45.21 4.53
C ASP A 372 25.62 -46.63 5.08
N GLN A 373 25.47 -46.80 6.40
CA GLN A 373 25.38 -48.11 7.04
C GLN A 373 24.13 -48.87 6.60
N LEU A 374 22.98 -48.20 6.53
CA LEU A 374 21.70 -48.80 6.13
C LEU A 374 21.64 -49.10 4.62
N MET A 375 22.30 -48.30 3.77
CA MET A 375 22.42 -48.55 2.32
C MET A 375 23.40 -49.69 1.99
N ALA A 376 24.37 -49.94 2.88
CA ALA A 376 25.33 -51.03 2.76
C ALA A 376 24.75 -52.38 3.18
N LEU A 377 23.64 -52.42 3.94
CA LEU A 377 22.99 -53.67 4.34
C LEU A 377 22.50 -54.45 3.11
N PRO A 378 22.95 -55.70 2.90
CA PRO A 378 22.40 -56.56 1.87
C PRO A 378 20.96 -56.93 2.25
N ASN A 379 19.99 -56.63 1.37
CA ASN A 379 18.54 -56.81 1.58
C ASN A 379 17.91 -55.94 2.69
N GLY A 380 18.50 -54.78 3.02
CA GLY A 380 17.92 -53.87 4.01
C GLY A 380 16.60 -53.24 3.58
N VAL A 381 15.65 -53.14 4.51
CA VAL A 381 14.33 -52.52 4.32
C VAL A 381 14.47 -51.03 3.98
N TYR A 382 15.39 -50.32 4.64
CA TYR A 382 15.71 -48.92 4.35
C TYR A 382 16.16 -48.72 2.90
N LYS A 383 17.06 -49.57 2.40
CA LYS A 383 17.56 -49.51 1.03
C LYS A 383 16.45 -49.73 0.00
N ALA A 384 15.54 -50.67 0.27
CA ALA A 384 14.38 -50.93 -0.58
C ALA A 384 13.41 -49.74 -0.61
N LEU A 385 13.17 -49.08 0.53
CA LEU A 385 12.35 -47.87 0.62
C LEU A 385 12.98 -46.69 -0.13
N VAL A 386 14.29 -46.49 0.01
CA VAL A 386 15.02 -45.44 -0.73
C VAL A 386 14.96 -45.69 -2.24
N ALA A 387 15.12 -46.93 -2.70
CA ALA A 387 14.98 -47.29 -4.12
C ALA A 387 13.56 -46.99 -4.64
N ARG A 388 12.54 -47.33 -3.86
CA ARG A 388 11.13 -47.07 -4.18
C ARG A 388 10.81 -45.57 -4.24
N GLN A 389 11.40 -44.77 -3.34
CA GLN A 389 11.26 -43.31 -3.34
C GLN A 389 11.95 -42.67 -4.56
N MET A 390 13.06 -43.24 -5.03
CA MET A 390 13.79 -42.77 -6.20
C MET A 390 13.17 -43.21 -7.53
N GLY A 391 12.06 -43.98 -7.51
CA GLY A 391 11.40 -44.48 -8.72
C GLY A 391 12.24 -45.46 -9.53
N VAL A 392 13.30 -46.03 -8.92
CA VAL A 392 14.15 -47.01 -9.56
C VAL A 392 13.55 -48.39 -9.25
N HIS A 393 12.76 -48.89 -10.19
CA HIS A 393 12.23 -50.25 -10.16
C HIS A 393 13.30 -51.29 -10.47
#